data_AF-A0A2I2Z1D3-F1
#
_entry.id   AF-A0A2I2Z1D3-F1
#
_cell.length_a   1.000
_cell.length_b   1.000
_cell.length_c   1.000
_cell.angle_alpha   90.00
_cell.angle_beta   90.00
_cell.angle_gamma   90.00
#
_symmetry.space_group_name_H-M   'P 1'
#
loop_
_entity.id
_entity.type
_entity.pdbx_description
1 polymer ?
#
loop_
_entity_poly.entity_id
_entity_poly.type
_entity_poly.pdbx_seq_one_letter_code
_entity_poly.pdbx_strand_id
1 'polypeptide(L)' 'MNKPITPSTYVRCLNVGLIRKLSDFIDPQEGWKKLAVAIKKPSGDDRYNQFHIR' A
#
# COMPACT_ATOMS: atom_id res chain seq x y z
N MET A 1 -3.67 21.33 4.80
CA MET A 1 -3.68 20.61 3.50
C MET A 1 -5.06 19.99 3.30
N ASN A 2 -5.93 20.64 2.52
CA ASN A 2 -7.33 20.23 2.35
C ASN A 2 -7.64 19.92 0.88
N LYS A 3 -6.71 19.24 0.19
CA LYS A 3 -6.94 18.79 -1.18
C LYS A 3 -7.71 17.48 -1.14
N PRO A 4 -8.80 17.34 -1.92
CA PRO A 4 -9.55 16.09 -1.97
C PRO A 4 -8.66 14.98 -2.51
N ILE A 5 -8.75 13.81 -1.88
CA ILE A 5 -8.08 12.60 -2.37
C ILE A 5 -8.95 12.05 -3.50
N THR A 6 -8.32 11.78 -4.64
CA THR A 6 -8.94 11.18 -5.82
C THR A 6 -8.31 9.82 -6.12
N PRO A 7 -8.95 8.94 -6.91
CA PRO A 7 -8.33 7.70 -7.35
C PRO A 7 -7.01 7.86 -8.13
N SER A 8 -6.78 9.04 -8.73
CA SER A 8 -5.54 9.39 -9.44
C SER A 8 -4.47 10.01 -8.54
N THR A 9 -4.76 10.25 -7.26
CA THR A 9 -3.77 10.77 -6.31
C THR A 9 -2.72 9.70 -6.02
N TYR A 10 -1.44 10.02 -6.26
CA TYR A 10 -0.37 9.09 -5.92
C TYR A 10 -0.35 8.77 -4.42
N VAL A 11 -0.17 7.49 -4.07
CA VAL A 11 -0.11 7.01 -2.68
C VAL A 11 0.93 7.76 -1.84
N ARG A 12 2.08 8.11 -2.44
CA ARG A 12 3.15 8.88 -1.77
C ARG A 12 2.77 10.33 -1.39
N CYS A 13 1.65 10.84 -1.90
CA CYS A 13 1.14 12.17 -1.59
C CYS A 13 0.08 12.15 -0.47
N LEU A 14 -0.28 10.97 0.06
CA LEU A 14 -1.16 10.87 1.22
C LEU A 14 -0.49 11.47 2.45
N ASN A 15 -1.25 12.20 3.25
CA ASN A 15 -0.71 12.77 4.48
C ASN A 15 -0.42 11.66 5.52
N VAL A 16 0.54 11.92 6.40
CA VAL A 16 1.01 10.95 7.41
C VAL A 16 -0.12 10.49 8.34
N GLY A 17 -1.06 11.37 8.68
CA GLY A 17 -2.20 11.01 9.54
C GLY A 17 -3.11 9.96 8.90
N LEU A 18 -3.34 10.05 7.60
CA LEU A 18 -4.12 9.05 6.86
C LEU A 18 -3.33 7.75 6.67
N ILE A 19 -2.02 7.82 6.40
CA ILE A 19 -1.16 6.63 6.33
C ILE A 19 -1.22 5.85 7.65
N ARG A 20 -1.15 6.53 8.80
CA ARG A 20 -1.31 5.90 10.12
C ARG A 20 -2.65 5.20 10.29
N LYS A 21 -3.75 5.83 9.87
CA LYS A 21 -5.08 5.20 9.90
C LYS A 21 -5.19 3.98 8.97
N LEU A 22 -4.52 4.00 7.82
CA LEU A 22 -4.45 2.85 6.92
C LEU A 22 -3.67 1.70 7.57
N SER A 23 -2.57 2.00 8.26
CA SER A 23 -1.81 1.01 9.04
C SER A 23 -2.65 0.28 10.08
N ASP A 24 -3.53 0.99 10.79
CA ASP A 24 -4.45 0.37 11.78
C ASP A 24 -5.31 -0.76 11.17
N PHE A 25 -5.61 -0.70 9.86
CA PHE A 25 -6.37 -1.73 9.15
C PHE A 25 -5.51 -2.77 8.42
N ILE A 26 -4.36 -2.36 7.90
CA ILE A 26 -3.54 -3.19 7.00
C ILE A 26 -2.46 -3.96 7.78
N ASP A 27 -1.95 -3.42 8.88
CA ASP A 27 -0.86 -4.07 9.64
C ASP A 27 -1.31 -5.37 10.33
N PRO A 28 -2.51 -5.45 10.95
CA PRO A 28 -2.99 -6.68 11.56
C PRO A 28 -3.22 -7.83 10.56
N GLN A 29 -3.17 -9.07 11.04
CA GLN A 29 -3.58 -10.28 10.30
C GLN A 29 -2.86 -10.49 8.96
N GLU A 30 -1.59 -10.07 8.91
CA GLU A 30 -0.76 -10.10 7.70
C GLU A 30 -1.40 -9.34 6.52
N GLY A 31 -2.23 -8.32 6.78
CA GLY A 31 -2.91 -7.55 5.73
C GLY A 31 -1.91 -6.90 4.76
N TRP A 32 -0.81 -6.36 5.27
CA TRP A 32 0.26 -5.78 4.46
C TRP A 32 0.95 -6.83 3.58
N LYS A 33 1.12 -8.08 4.05
CA LYS A 33 1.69 -9.18 3.26
C LYS A 33 0.74 -9.59 2.14
N LYS A 34 -0.56 -9.72 2.43
CA LYS A 34 -1.59 -9.99 1.42
C LYS A 34 -1.62 -8.89 0.35
N LEU A 35 -1.54 -7.63 0.77
CA LEU A 35 -1.45 -6.49 -0.14
C LEU A 35 -0.17 -6.52 -0.98
N ALA A 36 0.99 -6.80 -0.37
CA ALA A 36 2.27 -6.86 -1.07
C ALA A 36 2.27 -7.91 -2.20
N VAL A 37 1.72 -9.09 -1.95
CA VAL A 37 1.60 -10.17 -2.96
C VAL A 37 0.63 -9.81 -4.09
N ALA A 38 -0.37 -8.97 -3.82
CA ALA A 38 -1.33 -8.50 -4.82
C ALA A 38 -0.73 -7.42 -5.77
N ILE A 39 0.35 -6.74 -5.37
CA ILE A 39 0.96 -5.71 -6.21
C ILE A 39 1.80 -6.35 -7.31
N LYS A 40 1.36 -6.18 -8.56
CA LYS A 40 2.08 -6.65 -9.76
C LYS A 40 2.77 -5.51 -10.50
N LYS A 41 3.85 -5.85 -11.20
CA LYS A 41 4.40 -5.00 -12.27
C LYS A 41 3.42 -4.96 -13.46
N PRO A 42 3.54 -3.99 -14.38
CA PRO A 42 2.77 -3.99 -15.62
C PRO A 42 2.94 -5.28 -16.47
N SER A 43 4.06 -6.00 -16.30
CA SER A 43 4.30 -7.30 -16.91
C SER A 43 3.46 -8.45 -16.33
N GLY A 44 2.82 -8.24 -15.17
CA GLY A 44 2.12 -9.28 -14.42
C GLY A 44 2.97 -9.95 -13.34
N ASP A 45 4.29 -9.79 -13.38
CA ASP A 45 5.20 -10.34 -12.36
C ASP A 45 4.95 -9.74 -10.97
N ASP A 46 5.28 -10.51 -9.93
CA ASP A 46 5.32 -10.03 -8.56
C ASP A 46 6.25 -8.83 -8.42
N ARG A 47 5.74 -7.74 -7.83
CA ARG A 47 6.58 -6.60 -7.48
C ARG A 47 7.43 -6.90 -6.25
N TYR A 48 6.86 -7.60 -5.27
CA TYR A 48 7.51 -7.98 -4.02
C TYR A 48 7.53 -9.51 -3.93
N ASN A 49 8.73 -10.09 -4.06
CA ASN A 49 8.92 -11.53 -3.87
C ASN A 49 9.11 -11.88 -2.39
N GLN A 50 9.23 -13.18 -2.08
CA GLN A 50 9.41 -13.66 -0.72
C GLN A 50 10.57 -12.97 -0.01
N PHE A 51 11.72 -12.71 -0.66
CA PHE A 51 12.90 -12.06 -0.07
C PHE A 51 12.63 -10.63 0.41
N HIS A 52 11.68 -9.91 -0.18
CA HIS A 52 11.28 -8.58 0.27
C HIS A 52 10.32 -8.61 1.47
N ILE A 53 9.63 -9.75 1.67
CA ILE A 53 8.59 -9.94 2.69
C ILE A 53 9.17 -10.61 3.95
N ARG A 54 10.37 -11.20 3.89
CA ARG A 54 11.01 -11.91 5.01
C ARG A 54 11.40 -10.98 6.14
#